data_AF-A0A537GAP7-F1
#
_entry.id   AF-A0A537GAP7-F1
#
_cell.length_a   1.000
_cell.length_b   1.000
_cell.length_c   1.000
_cell.angle_alpha   90.00
_cell.angle_beta   90.00
_cell.angle_gamma   90.00
#
_symmetry.space_group_name_H-M   'P 1'
#
loop_
_entity.id
_entity.type
_entity.pdbx_description
1 polymer ?
#
loop_
_entity_poly.entity_id
_entity_poly.type
_entity_poly.pdbx_seq_one_letter_code
_entity_poly.pdbx_strand_id
1 'polypeptide(L)' 'MKHYTQVFPTAEIDSTFYAFPQAGTVLGWNRFSPKDFIFCAKIPQTITHDKLADIGPSLESELDRFAELML' A
#
# COMPACT_ATOMS: atom_id res chain seq x y z
N MET A 1 4.99 -14.35 4.13
CA MET A 1 5.94 -13.68 3.20
C MET A 1 7.09 -14.57 2.77
N LYS A 2 8.02 -15.00 3.64
CA LYS A 2 9.19 -15.81 3.25
C LYS A 2 8.91 -16.99 2.31
N HIS A 3 7.85 -17.77 2.52
CA HIS A 3 7.51 -18.88 1.62
C HIS A 3 6.90 -18.44 0.29
N TYR A 4 6.05 -17.41 0.31
CA TYR A 4 5.41 -16.89 -0.90
C TYR A 4 6.44 -16.27 -1.85
N THR A 5 7.38 -15.51 -1.28
CA THR A 5 8.45 -14.82 -2.02
C THR A 5 9.49 -15.78 -2.63
N GLN A 6 9.45 -17.07 -2.29
CA GLN A 6 10.28 -18.10 -2.92
C GLN A 6 9.70 -18.59 -4.26
N VAL A 7 8.40 -18.37 -4.49
CA VAL A 7 7.69 -18.90 -5.66
C VAL A 7 7.30 -17.78 -6.61
N PHE A 8 6.82 -16.66 -6.06
CA PHE A 8 6.35 -15.52 -6.85
C PHE A 8 7.25 -14.30 -6.62
N PRO A 9 7.46 -13.45 -7.64
CA PRO A 9 8.28 -12.24 -7.52
C PRO A 9 7.48 -11.00 -7.07
N THR A 10 6.16 -11.10 -6.96
CA THR A 10 5.29 -9.97 -6.65
C THR A 10 4.03 -10.41 -5.91
N ALA A 11 3.41 -9.49 -5.16
CA ALA A 11 2.10 -9.68 -4.54
C ALA A 11 1.28 -8.39 -4.57
N GLU A 12 -0.03 -8.52 -4.77
CA GLU A 12 -0.99 -7.44 -4.53
C GLU A 12 -1.38 -7.39 -3.05
N ILE A 13 -1.48 -6.19 -2.47
CA ILE A 13 -1.88 -5.97 -1.08
C ILE A 13 -3.29 -5.39 -1.05
N ASP A 14 -4.28 -6.27 -0.89
CA ASP A 14 -5.69 -5.87 -0.81
C ASP A 14 -6.07 -5.23 0.52
N SER A 15 -5.37 -5.56 1.62
CA SER A 15 -5.72 -5.02 2.96
C SER A 15 -5.61 -3.49 3.06
N THR A 16 -4.76 -2.89 2.23
CA THR A 16 -4.59 -1.42 2.14
C THR A 16 -5.82 -0.71 1.58
N PHE A 17 -6.67 -1.42 0.84
CA PHE A 17 -7.97 -0.90 0.40
C PHE A 17 -8.88 -0.57 1.59
N TYR A 18 -8.89 -1.42 2.62
CA TYR A 18 -9.80 -1.29 3.77
C TYR A 18 -9.26 -0.40 4.88
N ALA A 19 -7.93 -0.27 5.00
CA ALA A 19 -7.30 0.56 6.02
C ALA A 19 -5.88 0.96 5.64
N PHE A 20 -5.47 2.15 6.06
CA PHE A 20 -4.06 2.53 6.03
C PHE A 20 -3.25 1.51 6.87
N PRO A 21 -2.12 1.00 6.34
CA PRO A 21 -1.26 0.13 7.12
C PRO A 21 -0.63 0.90 8.29
N GLN A 22 -0.08 0.18 9.26
CA GLN A 22 0.84 0.81 10.21
C GLN A 22 2.23 0.89 9.57
N ALA A 23 3.02 1.91 9.91
CA ALA A 23 4.39 2.04 9.40
C ALA A 23 5.23 0.78 9.67
N GLY A 24 5.08 0.17 10.86
CA GLY A 24 5.74 -1.09 11.20
C GLY A 24 5.34 -2.26 10.30
N THR A 25 4.12 -2.27 9.76
CA THR A 25 3.65 -3.26 8.80
C THR A 25 4.39 -3.12 7.47
N VAL A 26 4.49 -1.89 6.94
CA VAL A 26 5.21 -1.60 5.69
C VAL A 26 6.70 -1.94 5.82
N LEU A 27 7.33 -1.52 6.92
CA LEU A 27 8.71 -1.89 7.25
C LEU A 27 8.89 -3.40 7.34
N GLY A 28 7.89 -4.12 7.86
CA GLY A 28 7.87 -5.58 7.88
C GLY A 28 7.85 -6.19 6.47
N TRP A 29 7.00 -5.69 5.57
CA TRP A 29 6.97 -6.15 4.18
C TRP A 29 8.31 -5.96 3.49
N ASN A 30 8.91 -4.78 3.63
CA ASN A 30 10.24 -4.48 3.08
C ASN A 30 11.33 -5.39 3.67
N ARG A 31 11.37 -5.54 5.00
CA ARG A 31 12.40 -6.33 5.70
C ARG A 31 12.32 -7.83 5.40
N PHE A 32 11.12 -8.37 5.21
CA PHE A 32 10.90 -9.83 5.11
C PHE A 32 10.64 -10.31 3.67
N SER A 33 10.92 -9.47 2.68
CA SER A 33 10.84 -9.81 1.25
C SER A 33 12.20 -9.64 0.57
N PRO A 34 12.49 -10.37 -0.52
CA PRO A 34 13.66 -10.14 -1.34
C PRO A 34 13.73 -8.69 -1.84
N LYS A 35 14.96 -8.18 -2.07
CA LYS A 35 15.19 -6.80 -2.53
C LYS A 35 14.44 -6.44 -3.82
N ASP A 36 14.29 -7.41 -4.71
CA ASP A 36 13.66 -7.22 -6.03
C ASP A 36 12.17 -7.65 -6.02
N PHE A 37 11.60 -7.95 -4.86
CA PHE A 37 10.20 -8.31 -4.73
C PHE A 37 9.32 -7.06 -4.82
N ILE A 38 8.30 -7.11 -5.66
CA ILE A 38 7.43 -5.96 -5.92
C ILE A 38 6.11 -6.14 -5.18
N PHE A 39 5.63 -5.07 -4.53
CA PHE A 39 4.29 -5.01 -3.99
C PHE A 39 3.42 -4.06 -4.81
N CYS A 40 2.22 -4.51 -5.16
CA CYS A 40 1.17 -3.66 -5.72
C CYS A 40 0.14 -3.38 -4.61
N ALA A 41 0.25 -2.27 -3.89
CA ALA A 41 -0.72 -1.92 -2.86
C ALA A 41 -1.95 -1.27 -3.49
N LYS A 42 -3.15 -1.72 -3.10
CA LYS A 42 -4.37 -1.02 -3.50
C LYS A 42 -4.44 0.33 -2.82
N ILE A 43 -4.85 1.34 -3.57
CA ILE A 43 -5.15 2.63 -3.00
C ILE A 43 -6.37 2.48 -2.06
N PRO A 44 -6.34 3.09 -0.85
CA PRO A 44 -7.45 3.08 0.08
C PRO A 44 -8.82 3.37 -0.56
N GLN A 45 -9.86 2.67 -0.08
CA GLN A 45 -11.25 2.88 -0.48
C GLN A 45 -11.70 4.32 -0.25
N THR A 46 -11.22 4.94 0.82
CA THR A 46 -11.52 6.34 1.15
C THR A 46 -11.10 7.29 0.03
N ILE A 47 -10.00 6.99 -0.67
CA ILE A 47 -9.49 7.78 -1.78
C ILE A 47 -10.23 7.41 -3.09
N THR A 48 -10.39 6.13 -3.37
CA THR A 48 -10.87 5.66 -4.68
C THR A 48 -12.39 5.64 -4.85
N HIS A 49 -13.15 5.46 -3.76
CA HIS A 49 -14.60 5.32 -3.80
C HIS A 49 -15.30 6.45 -3.05
N ASP A 50 -14.87 6.73 -1.83
CA ASP A 50 -15.65 7.60 -0.93
C ASP A 50 -15.44 9.08 -1.26
N LYS A 51 -14.21 9.49 -1.58
CA LYS A 51 -13.83 10.90 -1.84
C LYS A 51 -13.46 11.21 -3.28
N LEU A 52 -13.66 10.27 -4.21
CA LEU A 52 -13.31 10.50 -5.62
C LEU A 52 -14.12 11.65 -6.25
N ALA A 53 -15.32 11.94 -5.73
CA ALA A 53 -16.09 13.11 -6.17
C ALA A 53 -15.50 14.45 -5.67
N ASP A 54 -14.68 14.41 -4.62
CA ASP A 54 -14.07 15.57 -3.95
C ASP A 54 -12.62 15.80 -4.43
N ILE A 55 -12.35 15.56 -5.72
CA ILE A 55 -11.03 15.78 -6.32
C ILE A 55 -10.55 17.20 -6.00
N GLY A 56 -9.37 17.27 -5.38
CA GLY A 56 -8.74 18.52 -4.97
C GLY A 56 -7.73 18.31 -3.87
N PRO A 57 -7.27 19.41 -3.24
CA PRO A 57 -6.12 19.39 -2.32
C PRO A 57 -6.24 18.43 -1.13
N SER A 58 -7.46 18.21 -0.62
CA SER A 58 -7.66 17.27 0.49
C SER A 58 -7.47 15.82 0.08
N LEU A 59 -7.87 15.44 -1.14
CA LEU A 59 -7.70 14.09 -1.66
C LEU A 59 -6.23 13.85 -2.03
N GLU A 60 -5.59 14.85 -2.64
CA GLU A 60 -4.15 14.85 -2.93
C GLU A 60 -3.34 14.63 -1.64
N SER A 61 -3.63 15.38 -0.57
CA SER A 61 -2.93 15.22 0.71
C SER A 61 -3.12 13.83 1.33
N GLU A 62 -4.28 13.20 1.16
CA GLU A 62 -4.52 11.83 1.65
C GLU A 62 -3.77 10.78 0.82
N LEU A 63 -3.71 10.97 -0.51
CA LEU A 63 -2.93 10.15 -1.42
C LEU A 63 -1.43 10.28 -1.14
N ASP A 64 -0.93 11.50 -0.94
CA ASP A 64 0.46 11.77 -0.60
C ASP A 64 0.83 11.09 0.72
N ARG A 65 -0.01 11.22 1.75
CA ARG A 65 0.18 10.53 3.02
C ARG A 65 0.21 9.00 2.86
N PHE A 66 -0.61 8.43 1.99
CA PHE A 66 -0.56 7.00 1.70
C PHE A 66 0.74 6.63 0.98
N ALA A 67 1.15 7.41 -0.02
CA ALA A 67 2.38 7.19 -0.76
C ALA A 67 3.61 7.26 0.16
N GLU A 68 3.71 8.29 1.01
CA GLU A 68 4.79 8.46 1.99
C GLU A 68 4.92 7.27 2.95
N LEU A 69 3.78 6.70 3.36
CA LEU A 69 3.75 5.53 4.23
C LEU A 69 4.25 4.26 3.52
N MET A 70 4.14 4.20 2.19
CA MET A 70 4.51 3.06 1.36
C MET A 70 5.95 3.12 0.82
N LEU A 71 6.66 4.24 1.02
CA LEU A 71 8.09 4.42 0.71
C LEU A 71 8.99 3.82 1.80
#